data_AF-A0A921JQA9-F1
#
_entry.id   AF-A0A921JQA9-F1
#
_cell.length_a   1.000
_cell.length_b   1.000
_cell.length_c   1.000
_cell.angle_alpha   90.00
_cell.angle_beta   90.00
_cell.angle_gamma   90.00
#
_symmetry.space_group_name_H-M   'P 1'
#
loop_
_entity.id
_entity.type
_entity.pdbx_description
1 polymer ?
#
loop_
_entity_poly.entity_id
_entity_poly.type
_entity_poly.pdbx_seq_one_letter_code
_entity_poly.pdbx_strand_id
1 'polypeptide(L)'
;MSTRAIEPATDKAQAAFADRGIDLEPFLVHVNDGTTFLFPITDYASEITNIMQPAVDAVFSGKAEPESLDAANEQVNALFNG
;
A
#
# COMPACT_ATOMS: atom_id res chain seq x y z
N MET A 1 -3.49 14.62 -4.53
CA MET A 1 -2.51 15.45 -3.80
C MET A 1 -2.90 15.53 -2.32
N SER A 2 -2.42 14.62 -1.46
CA SER A 2 -2.60 14.68 0.00
C SER A 2 -1.38 14.25 0.82
N THR A 3 -0.32 13.73 0.20
CA THR A 3 0.88 13.19 0.88
C THR A 3 1.54 14.23 1.82
N ARG A 4 1.59 15.50 1.40
CA ARG A 4 2.23 16.58 2.16
C ARG A 4 1.53 16.98 3.47
N ALA A 5 0.28 16.57 3.67
CA ALA A 5 -0.48 16.89 4.88
C ALA A 5 -0.38 15.79 5.95
N ILE A 6 0.05 14.58 5.58
CA ILE A 6 0.18 13.44 6.50
C ILE A 6 1.51 13.52 7.26
N GLU A 7 2.62 13.86 6.59
CA GLU A 7 3.94 14.02 7.23
C GLU A 7 3.90 15.01 8.43
N PRO A 8 3.33 16.23 8.31
CA PRO A 8 3.28 17.17 9.42
C PRO A 8 2.35 16.75 10.57
N ALA A 9 1.42 15.82 10.32
CA ALA A 9 0.54 15.26 11.35
C ALA A 9 1.23 14.10 12.10
N THR A 10 1.95 13.25 11.36
CA THR A 10 2.77 12.16 11.91
C THR A 10 3.87 12.71 12.82
N ASP A 11 4.57 13.77 12.42
CA ASP A 11 5.62 14.41 13.23
C ASP A 11 5.08 14.92 14.58
N LYS A 12 3.87 15.54 14.55
CA LYS A 12 3.20 16.03 15.75
C LYS A 12 2.76 14.90 16.67
N ALA A 13 2.27 13.80 16.11
CA ALA A 13 1.92 12.62 16.88
C ALA A 13 3.16 12.02 17.53
N GLN A 14 4.25 11.87 16.78
CA GLN A 14 5.53 11.36 17.29
C GLN A 14 6.03 12.17 18.48
N ALA A 15 6.02 13.49 18.39
CA ALA A 15 6.38 14.36 19.51
C ALA A 15 5.47 14.15 20.74
N ALA A 16 4.15 14.12 20.54
CA ALA A 16 3.19 13.95 21.65
C ALA A 16 3.29 12.58 22.35
N PHE A 17 3.64 11.52 21.64
CA PHE A 17 3.87 10.20 22.22
C PHE A 17 5.24 10.08 22.88
N ALA A 18 6.28 10.70 22.30
CA ALA A 18 7.60 10.80 22.92
C ALA A 18 7.56 11.55 24.26
N ASP A 19 6.80 12.65 24.35
CA ASP A 19 6.56 13.38 25.61
C ASP A 19 5.91 12.52 26.69
N ARG A 20 5.22 11.45 26.30
CA ARG A 20 4.59 10.46 27.19
C ARG A 20 5.48 9.24 27.46
N GLY A 21 6.70 9.23 26.95
CA GLY A 21 7.65 8.12 27.08
C GLY A 21 7.30 6.89 26.23
N ILE A 22 6.47 7.06 25.19
CA ILE A 22 6.07 5.98 24.28
C ILE A 22 6.89 6.08 23.00
N ASP A 23 7.65 5.03 22.72
CA ASP A 23 8.40 4.90 21.47
C ASP A 23 7.49 4.41 20.33
N LEU A 24 7.48 5.17 19.23
CA LEU A 24 6.71 4.85 18.02
C LEU A 24 7.58 4.35 16.87
N GLU A 25 8.90 4.26 17.05
CA GLU A 25 9.81 3.77 16.01
C GLU A 25 9.41 2.41 15.43
N PRO A 26 8.94 1.41 16.23
CA PRO A 26 8.49 0.13 15.67
C PRO A 26 7.34 0.25 14.66
N PHE A 27 6.57 1.35 14.69
CA PHE A 27 5.46 1.61 13.76
C PHE A 27 5.87 2.53 12.60
N LEU A 28 6.93 3.33 12.79
CA LEU A 28 7.41 4.30 11.80
C LEU A 28 8.58 3.79 10.97
N VAL A 29 9.25 2.71 11.38
CA VAL A 29 10.42 2.15 10.67
C VAL A 29 10.17 1.99 9.17
N HIS A 30 9.02 1.47 8.76
CA HIS A 30 8.72 1.28 7.34
C HIS A 30 8.42 2.58 6.59
N VAL A 31 7.96 3.62 7.29
CA VAL A 31 7.77 4.97 6.76
C VAL A 31 9.15 5.64 6.60
N ASN A 32 9.99 5.57 7.63
CA ASN A 32 11.33 6.14 7.67
C ASN A 32 12.27 5.51 6.63
N ASP A 33 12.25 4.18 6.54
CA ASP A 33 13.07 3.41 5.61
C ASP A 33 12.50 3.40 4.18
N GLY A 34 11.33 4.01 3.96
CA GLY A 34 10.67 4.04 2.65
C GLY A 34 10.25 2.66 2.14
N THR A 35 10.09 1.68 3.04
CA THR A 35 9.69 0.30 2.71
C THR A 35 8.17 0.11 2.75
N THR A 36 7.41 1.21 2.77
CA THR A 36 5.95 1.22 2.68
C THR A 36 5.51 2.25 1.66
N PHE A 37 4.25 2.19 1.28
CA PHE A 37 3.62 3.16 0.39
C PHE A 37 2.24 3.54 0.93
N LEU A 38 1.78 4.73 0.55
CA LEU A 38 0.40 5.13 0.83
C LEU A 38 -0.53 4.36 -0.08
N PHE A 39 -1.55 3.74 0.51
CA PHE A 39 -2.61 3.11 -0.27
C PHE A 39 -3.24 4.14 -1.23
N PRO A 40 -3.34 3.82 -2.53
CA PRO A 40 -3.90 4.73 -3.51
C PRO A 40 -5.39 4.97 -3.24
N ILE A 41 -5.83 6.20 -3.46
CA ILE A 41 -7.26 6.55 -3.48
C ILE A 41 -7.74 6.37 -4.92
N THR A 42 -8.70 5.48 -5.13
CA THR A 42 -9.25 5.14 -6.46
C THR A 42 -10.71 4.72 -6.35
N ASP A 43 -11.51 5.06 -7.37
CA ASP A 43 -12.90 4.61 -7.47
C ASP A 43 -13.01 3.11 -7.83
N TYR A 44 -11.90 2.49 -8.26
CA TYR A 44 -11.84 1.10 -8.70
C TYR A 44 -11.27 0.12 -7.67
N ALA A 45 -11.28 0.47 -6.38
CA ALA A 45 -10.61 -0.33 -5.34
C ALA A 45 -11.14 -1.77 -5.25
N SER A 46 -12.45 -1.95 -5.46
CA SER A 46 -13.08 -3.27 -5.44
C SER A 46 -12.67 -4.12 -6.65
N GLU A 47 -12.63 -3.51 -7.82
CA GLU A 47 -12.22 -4.13 -9.08
C GLU A 47 -10.76 -4.56 -9.04
N ILE A 48 -9.87 -3.69 -8.55
CA ILE A 48 -8.45 -4.02 -8.37
C ILE A 48 -8.29 -5.21 -7.42
N THR A 49 -9.02 -5.23 -6.30
CA THR A 49 -8.98 -6.36 -5.35
C THR A 49 -9.46 -7.66 -6.01
N ASN A 50 -10.55 -7.60 -6.77
CA ASN A 50 -11.12 -8.76 -7.45
C ASN A 50 -10.18 -9.34 -8.54
N ILE A 51 -9.31 -8.52 -9.12
CA ILE A 51 -8.29 -8.96 -10.09
C ILE A 51 -7.05 -9.50 -9.37
N MET A 52 -6.48 -8.71 -8.46
CA MET A 52 -5.15 -9.01 -7.89
C MET A 52 -5.19 -10.10 -6.83
N GLN A 53 -6.23 -10.15 -5.98
CA GLN A 53 -6.31 -11.15 -4.91
C GLN A 53 -6.24 -12.59 -5.44
N PRO A 54 -7.07 -13.03 -6.42
CA PRO A 54 -6.98 -14.39 -6.95
C PRO A 54 -5.68 -14.66 -7.71
N ALA A 55 -5.10 -13.66 -8.38
CA ALA A 55 -3.83 -13.80 -9.09
C ALA A 55 -2.67 -14.05 -8.11
N VAL A 56 -2.60 -13.27 -7.04
CA VAL A 56 -1.60 -13.45 -5.96
C VAL A 56 -1.83 -14.78 -5.25
N ASP A 57 -3.06 -15.15 -4.91
CA ASP A 57 -3.37 -16.44 -4.28
C ASP A 57 -2.94 -17.62 -5.16
N ALA A 58 -3.09 -17.52 -6.48
CA ALA A 58 -2.66 -18.56 -7.42
C ALA A 58 -1.14 -18.72 -7.42
N VAL A 59 -0.38 -17.62 -7.44
CA VAL A 59 1.09 -17.66 -7.35
C VAL A 59 1.55 -18.21 -6.01
N PHE A 60 1.00 -17.70 -4.90
CA PHE A 60 1.36 -18.16 -3.55
C PHE A 60 1.04 -19.63 -3.30
N SER A 61 -0.02 -20.16 -3.91
CA SER A 61 -0.38 -21.58 -3.83
C SER A 61 0.33 -22.46 -4.87
N GLY A 62 1.23 -21.90 -5.69
CA GLY A 62 1.95 -22.63 -6.73
C GLY A 62 1.07 -23.10 -7.89
N LYS A 63 -0.11 -22.50 -8.07
CA LYS A 63 -1.05 -22.79 -9.16
C LYS A 63 -0.76 -21.98 -10.42
N ALA A 64 0.07 -20.93 -10.30
CA ALA A 64 0.52 -20.10 -11.41
C ALA A 64 1.96 -19.63 -11.17
N GLU A 65 2.69 -19.37 -12.24
CA GLU A 65 4.03 -18.78 -12.17
C GLU A 65 3.96 -17.28 -11.84
N PRO A 66 4.98 -16.67 -11.20
CA PRO A 66 4.99 -15.25 -10.85
C PRO A 66 4.73 -14.31 -12.04
N GLU A 67 5.18 -14.67 -13.24
CA GLU A 67 4.98 -13.92 -14.49
C GLU A 67 3.50 -13.77 -14.86
N SER A 68 2.62 -14.63 -14.33
CA SER A 68 1.15 -14.49 -14.53
C SER A 68 0.59 -13.19 -13.94
N LEU A 69 1.31 -12.53 -13.02
CA LEU A 69 0.91 -11.24 -12.47
C LEU A 69 0.96 -10.11 -13.49
N ASP A 70 1.72 -10.26 -14.59
CA ASP A 70 1.75 -9.26 -15.67
C ASP A 70 0.37 -9.10 -16.32
N ALA A 71 -0.34 -10.21 -16.54
CA ALA A 71 -1.69 -10.20 -17.08
C ALA A 71 -2.71 -9.58 -16.10
N ALA A 72 -2.51 -9.76 -14.79
CA ALA A 72 -3.34 -9.11 -13.78
C ALA A 72 -3.08 -7.60 -13.75
N ASN A 73 -1.82 -7.19 -13.87
CA ASN A 73 -1.42 -5.78 -13.96
C ASN A 73 -2.01 -5.10 -15.22
N GLU A 74 -2.02 -5.76 -16.37
CA GLU A 74 -2.68 -5.25 -17.58
C GLU A 74 -4.18 -5.00 -17.37
N GLN A 75 -4.88 -5.93 -16.69
CA GLN A 75 -6.30 -5.76 -16.35
C GLN A 75 -6.54 -4.58 -15.41
N VAL A 76 -5.68 -4.40 -14.40
CA VAL A 76 -5.75 -3.23 -13.51
C VAL A 76 -5.53 -1.94 -14.28
N ASN A 77 -4.52 -1.87 -15.16
CA ASN A 77 -4.25 -0.69 -15.97
C ASN A 77 -5.42 -0.36 -16.91
N ALA A 78 -6.10 -1.37 -17.44
CA ALA A 78 -7.28 -1.18 -18.30
C ALA A 78 -8.45 -0.47 -17.58
N LEU A 79 -8.57 -0.56 -16.25
CA LEU A 79 -9.60 0.16 -15.48
C LEU A 79 -9.47 1.68 -15.61
N PHE A 80 -8.27 2.18 -15.96
CA PHE A 80 -7.95 3.61 -16.01
C PHE A 80 -7.82 4.16 -17.44
N ASN A 81 -7.94 3.32 -18.47
CA ASN A 81 -7.71 3.67 -19.88
C ASN A 81 -9.01 4.03 -20.64
N GLY A 82 -9.95 4.71 -19.98
CA GLY A 82 -11.24 5.12 -20.56
C GLY A 82 -11.14 5.88 -21.88
#